data_AF-A0A419YTM4-F1
#
_entry.id   AF-A0A419YTM4-F1
#
_cell.length_a   1.000
_cell.length_b   1.000
_cell.length_c   1.000
_cell.angle_alpha   90.00
_cell.angle_beta   90.00
_cell.angle_gamma   90.00
#
_symmetry.space_group_name_H-M   'P 1'
#
loop_
_entity.id
_entity.type
_entity.pdbx_description
1 polymer ?
#
loop_
_entity_poly.entity_id
_entity_poly.type
_entity_poly.pdbx_seq_one_letter_code
_entity_poly.pdbx_strand_id
1 'polypeptide(L)'
;MTGIEDAGPAVLQPCPSCGLGDQVSGVPAVYHAGRDSVRVTRPARHDEGEETVTRSVTTSLSGALAPAPTLLPFTAAGDVAGGVLLVLVAIGTFIGGAAGGHWFSEDSEPTRRTTTGGWYYTQQDAAPAHHSSLAFLGWISALALLSAITLLVRAGRRQAARKLLLAGRAEAERLWSQGWYCRRCGSVHFRARPGEKARALTLQEFRSQVWEAGGYGSLAERGTF
;
A
#
# COMPACT_ATOMS: atom_id res chain seq x y z
N MET A 1 7.43 -32.77 25.16
CA MET A 1 7.76 -33.73 24.09
C MET A 1 6.58 -33.79 23.13
N THR A 2 6.46 -32.79 22.26
CA THR A 2 5.47 -32.77 21.18
C THR A 2 6.16 -33.32 19.94
N GLY A 3 5.66 -34.46 19.45
CA GLY A 3 6.22 -35.16 18.29
C GLY A 3 6.27 -34.24 17.08
N ILE A 4 7.47 -34.06 16.55
CA ILE A 4 7.68 -33.60 15.19
C ILE A 4 7.33 -34.83 14.34
N GLU A 5 6.07 -34.92 13.91
CA GLU A 5 5.70 -35.88 12.88
C GLU A 5 6.53 -35.51 11.64
N ASP A 6 7.48 -36.39 11.32
CA ASP A 6 8.25 -36.36 10.09
C ASP A 6 7.31 -36.16 8.91
N ALA A 7 7.28 -34.94 8.38
CA ALA A 7 6.66 -34.64 7.11
C ALA A 7 7.50 -35.33 6.02
N GLY A 8 7.27 -36.63 5.85
CA GLY A 8 7.87 -37.42 4.78
C GLY A 8 7.70 -36.68 3.45
N PRO A 9 8.69 -36.74 2.55
CA PRO A 9 8.67 -35.99 1.31
C PRO A 9 7.33 -36.24 0.61
N ALA A 10 6.58 -35.17 0.36
CA ALA A 10 5.26 -35.27 -0.24
C ALA A 10 5.37 -36.08 -1.53
N VAL A 11 4.87 -37.32 -1.50
CA VAL A 11 4.93 -38.22 -2.65
C VAL A 11 4.13 -37.55 -3.77
N LEU A 12 4.86 -37.01 -4.75
CA LEU A 12 4.26 -36.37 -5.92
C LEU A 12 3.55 -37.45 -6.71
N GLN A 13 2.26 -37.22 -6.99
CA GLN A 13 1.48 -38.18 -7.75
C GLN A 13 1.93 -38.18 -9.22
N PRO A 14 1.88 -39.34 -9.90
CA PRO A 14 2.17 -39.40 -11.33
C PRO A 14 1.21 -38.48 -12.08
N CYS A 15 1.70 -37.88 -13.16
CA CYS A 15 0.88 -36.98 -13.96
C CYS A 15 -0.31 -37.75 -14.56
N PRO A 16 -1.56 -37.28 -14.39
CA PRO A 16 -2.74 -37.97 -14.92
C PRO A 16 -2.82 -37.92 -16.45
N SER A 17 -2.09 -37.01 -17.10
CA SER A 17 -2.08 -36.87 -18.56
C SER A 17 -1.07 -37.80 -19.24
N CYS A 18 0.13 -38.00 -18.68
CA CYS A 18 1.17 -38.86 -19.28
C CYS A 18 1.51 -40.12 -18.48
N GLY A 19 0.99 -40.27 -17.26
CA GLY A 19 1.22 -41.43 -16.38
C GLY A 19 2.57 -41.46 -15.68
N LEU A 20 3.45 -40.47 -15.91
CA LEU A 20 4.82 -40.45 -15.40
C LEU A 20 5.00 -39.44 -14.26
N GLY A 21 5.90 -39.77 -13.32
CA GLY A 21 6.24 -38.94 -12.15
C GLY A 21 7.62 -38.29 -12.18
N ASP A 22 8.43 -38.56 -13.22
CA ASP A 22 9.83 -38.15 -13.34
C ASP A 22 10.02 -36.64 -13.56
N GLN A 23 9.03 -35.97 -14.16
CA GLN A 23 9.06 -34.53 -14.48
C GLN A 23 7.91 -33.75 -13.84
N VAL A 24 7.45 -34.21 -12.68
CA VAL A 24 6.45 -33.52 -11.86
C VAL A 24 7.15 -32.71 -10.78
N SER A 25 6.75 -31.45 -10.62
CA SER A 25 7.29 -30.59 -9.57
C SER A 25 6.16 -29.78 -8.96
N GLY A 26 6.23 -29.52 -7.66
CA GLY A 26 5.29 -28.61 -7.01
C GLY A 26 5.31 -27.24 -7.69
N VAL A 27 4.15 -26.63 -7.89
CA VAL A 27 4.04 -25.28 -8.46
C VAL A 27 4.92 -24.27 -7.70
N PRO A 28 5.01 -24.29 -6.35
CA PRO A 28 5.91 -23.41 -5.62
C PRO A 28 7.37 -23.54 -6.05
N ALA A 29 7.85 -24.77 -6.21
CA ALA A 29 9.23 -25.03 -6.62
C ALA A 29 9.49 -24.48 -8.03
N VAL A 30 8.56 -24.69 -8.98
CA VAL A 30 8.69 -24.18 -10.36
C VAL A 30 8.64 -22.65 -10.40
N TYR A 31 7.72 -22.06 -9.65
CA TYR A 31 7.58 -20.62 -9.55
C TYR A 31 8.85 -19.95 -9.03
N HIS A 32 9.41 -20.46 -7.91
CA HIS A 32 10.64 -19.94 -7.32
C HIS A 32 11.86 -20.21 -8.18
N ALA A 33 11.95 -21.38 -8.83
CA ALA A 33 13.05 -21.71 -9.73
C ALA A 33 13.15 -20.79 -10.95
N GLY A 34 12.03 -20.27 -11.45
CA GLY A 34 12.04 -19.31 -12.56
C GLY A 34 12.04 -17.83 -12.12
N ARG A 35 12.28 -17.55 -10.83
CA ARG A 35 12.59 -16.20 -10.31
C ARG A 35 14.09 -16.12 -10.02
N ASP A 36 14.83 -15.55 -10.96
CA ASP A 36 16.22 -15.20 -10.72
C ASP A 36 16.37 -13.72 -10.40
N SER A 37 17.18 -13.40 -9.38
CA SER A 37 17.63 -12.04 -9.12
C SER A 37 18.98 -11.83 -9.79
N VAL A 38 19.01 -11.09 -10.89
CA VAL A 38 20.25 -10.75 -11.57
C VAL A 38 20.76 -9.43 -11.01
N ARG A 39 21.96 -9.44 -10.42
CA ARG A 39 22.69 -8.20 -10.10
C ARG A 39 23.28 -7.66 -11.39
N VAL A 40 22.83 -6.48 -11.79
CA VAL A 40 23.37 -5.78 -12.95
C VAL A 40 24.15 -4.59 -12.43
N THR A 41 25.46 -4.63 -12.63
CA THR A 41 26.32 -3.48 -12.38
C THR A 41 26.05 -2.43 -13.46
N ARG A 42 25.67 -1.24 -13.04
CA ARG A 42 25.50 -0.08 -13.92
C ARG A 42 26.55 0.96 -13.58
N PRO A 43 27.05 1.71 -14.57
CA PRO A 43 27.79 2.93 -14.28
C PRO A 43 26.87 3.86 -13.50
N ALA A 44 27.32 4.35 -12.34
CA ALA A 44 26.56 5.30 -11.55
C ALA A 44 26.28 6.57 -12.37
N ARG A 45 25.15 7.21 -12.09
CA ARG A 45 24.67 8.40 -12.82
C ARG A 45 25.53 9.65 -12.57
N HIS A 46 26.51 9.55 -11.67
CA HIS A 46 27.57 10.51 -11.40
C HIS A 46 28.91 9.75 -11.38
N ASP A 47 30.04 10.42 -11.62
CA ASP A 47 31.42 9.89 -11.70
C ASP A 47 31.92 9.12 -10.45
N GLU A 48 31.04 8.72 -9.54
CA GLU A 48 31.33 7.91 -8.36
C GLU A 48 30.85 6.45 -8.57
N GLY A 49 31.69 5.68 -9.25
CA GLY A 49 31.74 4.23 -9.14
C GLY A 49 30.62 3.42 -9.82
N GLU A 50 30.62 2.12 -9.53
CA GLU A 50 29.70 1.15 -10.08
C GLU A 50 28.50 0.93 -9.13
N GLU A 51 27.28 1.19 -9.60
CA GLU A 51 26.05 0.91 -8.85
C GLU A 51 25.56 -0.49 -9.20
N THR A 52 25.55 -1.41 -8.22
CA THR A 52 24.98 -2.74 -8.42
C THR A 52 23.47 -2.71 -8.18
N VAL A 53 22.68 -2.68 -9.26
CA VAL A 53 21.22 -2.72 -9.18
C VAL A 53 20.75 -4.16 -9.35
N THR A 54 20.04 -4.69 -8.34
CA THR A 54 19.42 -6.02 -8.43
C THR A 54 18.12 -5.91 -9.23
N ARG A 55 18.01 -6.63 -10.35
CA ARG A 55 16.79 -6.76 -11.15
C ARG A 55 16.23 -8.17 -11.02
N SER A 56 14.95 -8.29 -10.69
CA SER A 56 14.25 -9.58 -10.75
C SER A 56 13.91 -9.91 -12.20
N VAL A 57 14.42 -11.03 -12.71
CA VAL A 57 14.02 -11.60 -13.99
C VAL A 57 13.04 -12.73 -13.69
N THR A 58 11.80 -12.58 -14.12
CA THR A 58 10.76 -13.61 -14.01
C THR A 58 10.59 -14.26 -15.37
N THR A 59 10.71 -15.58 -15.45
CA THR A 59 10.29 -16.33 -16.65
C THR A 59 8.79 -16.17 -16.88
N SER A 60 8.32 -16.29 -18.13
CA SER A 60 6.89 -16.26 -18.46
C SER A 60 6.10 -17.35 -17.71
N LEU A 61 6.73 -18.51 -17.49
CA LEU A 61 6.16 -19.60 -16.69
C LEU A 61 5.98 -19.20 -15.22
N SER A 62 6.99 -18.61 -14.58
CA SER A 62 6.87 -18.10 -13.21
C SER A 62 5.85 -16.97 -13.11
N GLY A 63 5.76 -16.10 -14.11
CA GLY A 63 4.72 -15.06 -14.18
C GLY A 63 3.30 -15.66 -14.23
N ALA A 64 3.11 -16.69 -15.05
CA ALA A 64 1.83 -17.39 -15.17
C ALA A 64 1.43 -18.14 -13.87
N LEU A 65 2.41 -18.60 -13.10
CA LEU A 65 2.21 -19.31 -11.83
C LEU A 65 2.20 -18.39 -10.60
N ALA A 66 2.08 -17.07 -10.75
CA ALA A 66 2.12 -16.15 -9.61
C ALA A 66 0.89 -16.33 -8.68
N PRO A 67 1.08 -16.48 -7.35
CA PRO A 67 -0.02 -16.71 -6.41
C PRO A 67 -0.92 -15.49 -6.22
N ALA A 68 -0.40 -14.29 -6.45
CA ALA A 68 -1.12 -13.04 -6.31
C ALA A 68 -0.60 -12.01 -7.34
N PRO A 69 -1.41 -11.00 -7.71
CA PRO A 69 -0.96 -9.93 -8.57
C PRO A 69 0.18 -9.14 -7.91
N THR A 70 1.24 -8.86 -8.68
CA THR A 70 2.30 -7.91 -8.29
C THR A 70 1.74 -6.50 -8.36
N LEU A 71 1.14 -6.04 -7.28
CA LEU A 71 0.79 -4.63 -7.13
C LEU A 71 2.09 -3.86 -6.94
N LEU A 72 2.35 -2.92 -7.87
CA LEU A 72 3.50 -2.00 -7.81
C LEU A 72 3.63 -1.43 -6.40
N PRO A 73 4.87 -1.29 -5.85
CA PRO A 73 5.09 -0.70 -4.56
C PRO A 73 4.66 0.77 -4.60
N PHE A 74 3.40 1.02 -4.24
CA PHE A 74 2.91 2.36 -4.01
C PHE A 74 3.65 2.90 -2.80
N THR A 75 4.52 3.89 -3.05
CA THR A 75 5.37 4.58 -2.08
C THR A 75 4.51 5.21 -0.98
N ALA A 76 4.26 4.42 0.07
CA ALA A 76 3.40 4.81 1.18
C ALA A 76 4.08 5.78 2.16
N ALA A 77 5.40 5.94 2.07
CA ALA A 77 6.18 6.76 3.01
C ALA A 77 5.87 8.26 2.87
N GLY A 78 5.62 8.75 1.64
CA GLY A 78 5.37 10.18 1.41
C GLY A 78 4.04 10.66 1.98
N ASP A 79 2.97 9.87 1.83
CA ASP A 79 1.61 10.32 2.16
C ASP A 79 1.34 10.41 3.68
N VAL A 80 1.96 9.55 4.48
CA VAL A 80 1.79 9.56 5.94
C VAL A 80 2.62 10.67 6.58
N ALA A 81 3.89 10.83 6.16
CA ALA A 81 4.76 11.88 6.66
C ALA A 81 4.25 13.29 6.30
N GLY A 82 3.76 13.46 5.07
CA GLY A 82 3.14 14.72 4.65
C GLY A 82 1.85 15.06 5.41
N GLY A 83 1.03 14.04 5.73
CA GLY A 83 -0.19 14.24 6.53
C GLY A 83 0.10 14.69 7.96
N VAL A 84 1.09 14.07 8.63
CA VAL A 84 1.50 14.45 10.00
C VAL A 84 2.09 15.86 10.03
N LEU A 85 2.93 16.21 9.06
CA LEU A 85 3.50 17.56 8.96
C LEU A 85 2.40 18.63 8.84
N LEU A 86 1.39 18.40 7.99
CA LEU A 86 0.27 19.33 7.82
C LEU A 86 -0.58 19.48 9.09
N VAL A 87 -0.79 18.41 9.85
CA VAL A 87 -1.48 18.48 11.15
C VAL A 87 -0.68 19.32 12.14
N LEU A 88 0.65 19.13 12.21
CA LEU A 88 1.51 19.92 13.10
C LEU A 88 1.52 21.40 12.73
N VAL A 89 1.52 21.72 11.42
CA VAL A 89 1.40 23.09 10.93
C VAL A 89 0.04 23.69 11.31
N ALA A 90 -1.07 22.94 11.17
CA ALA A 90 -2.39 23.40 11.57
C ALA A 90 -2.48 23.68 13.08
N ILE A 91 -1.95 22.77 13.91
CA ILE A 91 -1.91 22.93 15.38
C ILE A 91 -1.04 24.13 15.77
N GLY A 92 0.15 24.27 15.20
CA GLY A 92 1.04 25.40 15.47
C GLY A 92 0.41 26.74 15.08
N THR A 93 -0.31 26.78 13.97
CA THR A 93 -1.01 27.99 13.50
C THR A 93 -2.19 28.34 14.43
N PHE A 94 -2.93 27.33 14.90
CA PHE A 94 -4.02 27.51 15.85
C PHE A 94 -3.53 28.02 17.22
N ILE A 95 -2.50 27.38 17.78
CA ILE A 95 -1.92 27.76 19.08
C ILE A 95 -1.29 29.16 19.00
N GLY A 96 -0.58 29.47 17.91
CA GLY A 96 -0.01 30.81 17.69
C GLY A 96 -1.08 31.90 17.59
N GLY A 97 -2.20 31.62 16.91
CA GLY A 97 -3.34 32.53 16.83
C GLY A 97 -4.06 32.74 18.17
N ALA A 98 -4.24 31.66 18.94
CA ALA A 98 -4.88 31.72 20.26
C ALA A 98 -4.00 32.43 21.32
N ALA A 99 -2.70 32.13 21.35
CA ALA A 99 -1.76 32.77 22.28
C ALA A 99 -1.52 34.26 22.00
N GLY A 100 -1.69 34.69 20.74
CA GLY A 100 -1.66 36.11 20.37
C GLY A 100 -2.84 36.93 20.90
N GLY A 101 -3.88 36.30 21.47
CA GLY A 101 -5.02 37.00 22.05
C GLY A 101 -5.95 37.66 21.02
N HIS A 102 -5.82 37.32 19.73
CA HIS A 102 -6.56 38.00 18.65
C HIS A 102 -7.84 37.28 18.21
N TRP A 103 -8.12 36.08 18.72
CA TRP A 103 -9.24 35.26 18.23
C TRP A 103 -10.57 35.47 18.93
N PHE A 104 -10.54 36.02 20.15
CA PHE A 104 -11.72 36.24 20.98
C PHE A 104 -11.88 37.70 21.40
N SER A 105 -11.14 38.62 20.77
CA SER A 105 -11.35 40.04 21.00
C SER A 105 -12.62 40.45 20.23
N GLU A 106 -13.77 40.29 20.89
CA GLU A 106 -14.95 41.08 20.55
C GLU A 106 -14.55 42.54 20.65
N ASP A 107 -14.64 43.25 19.53
CA ASP A 107 -14.50 44.70 19.47
C ASP A 107 -15.40 45.29 20.55
N SER A 108 -14.81 45.63 21.68
CA SER A 108 -15.51 46.29 22.77
C SER A 108 -15.90 47.64 22.21
N GLU A 109 -17.20 47.84 21.93
CA GLU A 109 -17.75 49.12 21.48
C GLU A 109 -17.08 50.28 22.24
N PRO A 110 -16.64 51.35 21.55
CA PRO A 110 -16.05 52.47 22.24
C PRO A 110 -17.11 53.14 23.11
N THR A 111 -17.03 52.84 24.41
CA THR A 111 -17.46 53.62 25.57
C THR A 111 -18.25 54.87 25.21
N ARG A 112 -19.57 54.80 25.40
CA ARG A 112 -20.48 55.95 25.39
C ARG A 112 -19.89 57.08 26.22
N ARG A 113 -19.36 58.12 25.57
CA ARG A 113 -18.85 59.33 26.23
C ARG A 113 -20.01 60.03 26.94
N THR A 114 -20.01 59.97 28.26
CA THR A 114 -20.79 60.91 29.07
C THR A 114 -19.85 62.06 29.37
N THR A 115 -20.02 63.15 28.64
CA THR A 115 -19.23 64.37 28.80
C THR A 115 -19.62 65.04 30.11
N THR A 116 -18.72 65.06 31.09
CA THR A 116 -18.83 65.99 32.22
C THR A 116 -17.45 66.52 32.57
N GLY A 117 -17.25 67.79 32.21
CA GLY A 117 -16.19 68.73 32.58
C GLY A 117 -14.88 68.21 33.20
N GLY A 118 -13.77 68.43 32.48
CA GLY A 118 -12.47 68.62 33.11
C GLY A 118 -11.31 67.92 32.40
N TRP A 119 -10.41 68.73 31.84
CA TRP A 119 -9.03 68.42 31.46
C TRP A 119 -8.81 67.26 30.48
N TYR A 120 -8.66 67.62 29.21
CA TYR A 120 -8.14 66.73 28.16
C TYR A 120 -6.61 66.68 28.27
N TYR A 121 -6.08 65.61 28.85
CA TYR A 121 -4.84 65.04 28.32
C TYR A 121 -5.18 64.53 26.92
N THR A 122 -4.55 65.07 25.88
CA THR A 122 -4.59 64.43 24.57
C THR A 122 -3.91 63.09 24.74
N GLN A 123 -4.71 62.05 24.93
CA GLN A 123 -4.28 60.68 24.92
C GLN A 123 -3.56 60.46 23.60
N GLN A 124 -2.23 60.33 23.70
CA GLN A 124 -1.30 60.12 22.61
C GLN A 124 -1.93 59.17 21.60
N ASP A 125 -2.20 59.67 20.39
CA ASP A 125 -2.73 58.88 19.28
C ASP A 125 -1.77 57.71 19.07
N ALA A 126 -2.13 56.55 19.61
CA ALA A 126 -1.48 55.29 19.29
C ALA A 126 -1.61 55.16 17.77
N ALA A 127 -0.47 55.11 17.08
CA ALA A 127 -0.39 54.90 15.65
C ALA A 127 -1.43 53.85 15.24
N PRO A 128 -2.20 54.06 14.15
CA PRO A 128 -3.21 53.10 13.72
C PRO A 128 -2.51 51.75 13.59
N ALA A 129 -2.76 50.87 14.55
CA ALA A 129 -2.20 49.55 14.53
C ALA A 129 -2.74 48.96 13.22
N HIS A 130 -1.85 48.66 12.28
CA HIS A 130 -2.21 47.87 11.11
C HIS A 130 -2.74 46.54 11.66
N HIS A 131 -4.05 46.47 11.87
CA HIS A 131 -4.81 45.25 12.13
C HIS A 131 -4.67 44.42 10.87
N SER A 132 -3.54 43.72 10.75
CA SER A 132 -3.30 42.73 9.72
C SER A 132 -4.36 41.66 9.91
N SER A 133 -5.37 41.67 9.04
CA SER A 133 -6.48 40.73 9.03
C SER A 133 -5.96 39.29 9.13
N LEU A 134 -6.06 38.72 10.35
CA LEU A 134 -5.65 37.34 10.64
C LEU A 134 -6.63 36.32 10.01
N ALA A 135 -7.63 36.77 9.25
CA ALA A 135 -8.44 35.93 8.39
C ALA A 135 -7.55 35.10 7.43
N PHE A 136 -6.38 35.65 7.06
CA PHE A 136 -5.37 34.93 6.28
C PHE A 136 -4.77 33.72 7.01
N LEU A 137 -4.67 33.69 8.34
CA LEU A 137 -4.23 32.49 9.06
C LEU A 137 -5.36 31.47 9.25
N GLY A 138 -6.60 31.97 9.32
CA GLY A 138 -7.81 31.13 9.38
C GLY A 138 -7.94 30.23 8.15
N TRP A 139 -7.86 30.79 6.93
CA TRP A 139 -7.98 29.96 5.71
C TRP A 139 -6.79 29.01 5.54
N ILE A 140 -5.56 29.40 5.91
CA ILE A 140 -4.39 28.49 5.89
C ILE A 140 -4.65 27.30 6.81
N SER A 141 -5.12 27.55 8.03
CA SER A 141 -5.43 26.48 9.00
C SER A 141 -6.54 25.56 8.48
N ALA A 142 -7.59 26.12 7.87
CA ALA A 142 -8.69 25.36 7.28
C ALA A 142 -8.21 24.49 6.11
N LEU A 143 -7.38 25.02 5.20
CA LEU A 143 -6.82 24.26 4.09
C LEU A 143 -5.83 23.19 4.55
N ALA A 144 -5.01 23.49 5.56
CA ALA A 144 -4.10 22.52 6.16
C ALA A 144 -4.87 21.34 6.78
N LEU A 145 -5.96 21.64 7.51
CA LEU A 145 -6.82 20.61 8.10
C LEU A 145 -7.53 19.77 7.02
N LEU A 146 -8.12 20.39 6.00
CA LEU A 146 -8.74 19.69 4.87
C LEU A 146 -7.75 18.77 4.14
N SER A 147 -6.52 19.26 3.92
CA SER A 147 -5.45 18.49 3.29
C SER A 147 -5.06 17.29 4.16
N ALA A 148 -4.89 17.50 5.47
CA ALA A 148 -4.60 16.43 6.42
C ALA A 148 -5.71 15.36 6.47
N ILE A 149 -6.98 15.76 6.55
CA ILE A 149 -8.13 14.84 6.53
C ILE A 149 -8.12 14.03 5.22
N THR A 150 -7.90 14.69 4.08
CA THR A 150 -7.86 14.02 2.77
C THR A 150 -6.74 12.98 2.70
N LEU A 151 -5.55 13.31 3.20
CA LEU A 151 -4.42 12.38 3.27
C LEU A 151 -4.70 11.20 4.22
N LEU A 152 -5.29 11.44 5.38
CA LEU A 152 -5.67 10.40 6.34
C LEU A 152 -6.74 9.46 5.77
N VAL A 153 -7.78 10.00 5.12
CA VAL A 153 -8.82 9.19 4.45
C VAL A 153 -8.19 8.36 3.33
N ARG A 154 -7.29 8.94 2.53
CA ARG A 154 -6.60 8.23 1.45
C ARG A 154 -5.69 7.13 2.00
N ALA A 155 -4.95 7.41 3.07
CA ALA A 155 -4.11 6.43 3.76
C ALA A 155 -4.94 5.29 4.36
N GLY A 156 -6.04 5.60 5.05
CA GLY A 156 -6.95 4.63 5.66
C GLY A 156 -7.60 3.72 4.62
N ARG A 157 -8.13 4.30 3.51
CA ARG A 157 -8.68 3.52 2.39
C ARG A 157 -7.64 2.59 1.77
N ARG A 158 -6.39 3.07 1.61
CA ARG A 158 -5.29 2.24 1.10
C ARG A 158 -4.87 1.14 2.05
N GLN A 159 -4.83 1.42 3.35
CA GLN A 159 -4.54 0.40 4.36
C GLN A 159 -5.63 -0.67 4.41
N ALA A 160 -6.91 -0.27 4.34
CA ALA A 160 -8.03 -1.20 4.26
C ALA A 160 -7.93 -2.08 3.01
N ALA A 161 -7.68 -1.47 1.83
CA ALA A 161 -7.45 -2.22 0.61
C ALA A 161 -6.27 -3.20 0.73
N ARG A 162 -5.14 -2.76 1.32
CA ARG A 162 -3.98 -3.64 1.57
C ARG A 162 -4.33 -4.79 2.51
N LYS A 163 -5.08 -4.55 3.60
CA LYS A 163 -5.50 -5.61 4.52
C LYS A 163 -6.39 -6.63 3.82
N LEU A 164 -7.35 -6.19 3.01
CA LEU A 164 -8.18 -7.08 2.21
C LEU A 164 -7.35 -7.89 1.21
N LEU A 165 -6.41 -7.25 0.52
CA LEU A 165 -5.50 -7.92 -0.41
C LEU A 165 -4.62 -8.94 0.32
N LEU A 166 -4.09 -8.63 1.51
CA LEU A 166 -3.27 -9.57 2.30
C LEU A 166 -4.10 -10.73 2.85
N ALA A 167 -5.35 -10.50 3.22
CA ALA A 167 -6.25 -11.54 3.69
C ALA A 167 -6.57 -12.56 2.57
N GLY A 168 -6.87 -12.08 1.36
CA GLY A 168 -7.08 -12.94 0.19
C GLY A 168 -5.81 -13.69 -0.25
N ARG A 169 -4.63 -13.13 0.03
CA ARG A 169 -3.35 -13.74 -0.35
C ARG A 169 -3.10 -15.07 0.32
N ALA A 170 -3.41 -15.19 1.61
CA ALA A 170 -3.20 -16.43 2.35
C ALA A 170 -4.02 -17.59 1.76
N GLU A 171 -5.26 -17.32 1.36
CA GLU A 171 -6.13 -18.32 0.76
C GLU A 171 -5.68 -18.70 -0.66
N ALA A 172 -5.27 -17.72 -1.46
CA ALA A 172 -4.66 -17.98 -2.77
C ALA A 172 -3.37 -18.80 -2.65
N GLU A 173 -2.47 -18.46 -1.72
CA GLU A 173 -1.22 -19.20 -1.47
C GLU A 173 -1.50 -20.63 -0.99
N ARG A 174 -2.52 -20.82 -0.15
CA ARG A 174 -2.95 -22.15 0.30
C ARG A 174 -3.37 -23.03 -0.87
N LEU A 175 -4.21 -22.53 -1.78
CA LEU A 175 -4.64 -23.28 -2.96
C LEU A 175 -3.50 -23.49 -3.95
N TRP A 176 -2.70 -22.45 -4.19
CA TRP A 176 -1.54 -22.46 -5.07
C TRP A 176 -0.49 -23.51 -4.66
N SER A 177 -0.22 -23.63 -3.36
CA SER A 177 0.76 -24.58 -2.82
C SER A 177 0.37 -26.05 -3.00
N GLN A 178 -0.92 -26.32 -3.24
CA GLN A 178 -1.45 -27.65 -3.52
C GLN A 178 -1.29 -28.07 -4.99
N GLY A 179 -0.90 -27.14 -5.86
CA GLY A 179 -0.70 -27.40 -7.28
C GLY A 179 0.64 -28.07 -7.59
N TRP A 180 0.66 -28.91 -8.62
CA TRP A 180 1.89 -29.38 -9.25
C TRP A 180 1.84 -29.21 -10.77
N TYR A 181 3.01 -29.05 -11.35
CA TYR A 181 3.23 -28.83 -12.77
C TYR A 181 3.98 -30.01 -13.37
N CYS A 182 3.49 -30.51 -14.51
CA CYS A 182 4.20 -31.50 -15.32
C CYS A 182 4.93 -30.80 -16.45
N ARG A 183 6.26 -30.86 -16.47
CA ARG A 183 7.07 -30.21 -17.51
C ARG A 183 6.86 -30.84 -18.89
N ARG A 184 6.57 -32.14 -18.95
CA ARG A 184 6.36 -32.88 -20.20
C ARG A 184 5.05 -32.52 -20.90
N CYS A 185 3.98 -32.36 -20.14
CA CYS A 185 2.65 -32.04 -20.67
C CYS A 185 2.39 -30.53 -20.72
N GLY A 186 3.14 -29.72 -19.96
CA GLY A 186 2.88 -28.29 -19.83
C GLY A 186 1.60 -27.94 -19.06
N SER A 187 1.01 -28.92 -18.36
CA SER A 187 -0.23 -28.76 -17.60
C SER A 187 0.01 -28.65 -16.11
N VAL A 188 -0.91 -27.98 -15.42
CA VAL A 188 -0.97 -27.90 -13.96
C VAL A 188 -2.13 -28.75 -13.47
N HIS A 189 -2.00 -29.29 -12.27
CA HIS A 189 -3.03 -30.08 -11.63
C HIS A 189 -3.11 -29.72 -10.14
N PHE A 190 -4.31 -29.85 -9.57
CA PHE A 190 -4.49 -29.82 -8.12
C PHE A 190 -4.44 -31.23 -7.54
N ARG A 191 -4.21 -31.29 -6.22
CA ARG A 191 -4.34 -32.53 -5.46
C ARG A 191 -5.69 -33.16 -5.64
N ALA A 192 -5.71 -34.34 -6.28
CA ALA A 192 -6.87 -35.20 -6.32
C ALA A 192 -7.33 -35.45 -4.88
N ARG A 193 -8.61 -35.12 -4.61
CA ARG A 193 -9.26 -35.61 -3.41
C ARG A 193 -9.47 -37.12 -3.54
N PRO A 194 -9.50 -37.87 -2.43
CA PRO A 194 -9.82 -39.29 -2.49
C PRO A 194 -11.14 -39.53 -3.25
N GLY A 195 -11.08 -40.26 -4.37
CA GLY A 195 -12.23 -40.55 -5.23
C GLY A 195 -12.45 -39.60 -6.42
N GLU A 196 -11.70 -38.50 -6.53
CA GLU A 196 -11.78 -37.57 -7.65
C GLU A 196 -10.53 -37.66 -8.53
N LYS A 197 -10.70 -37.71 -9.85
CA LYS A 197 -9.56 -37.73 -10.78
C LYS A 197 -8.93 -36.34 -10.85
N ALA A 198 -7.60 -36.27 -10.73
CA ALA A 198 -6.87 -35.02 -10.96
C ALA A 198 -7.12 -34.52 -12.40
N ARG A 199 -7.74 -33.35 -12.53
CA ARG A 199 -8.03 -32.71 -13.82
C ARG A 199 -6.78 -31.99 -14.34
N ALA A 200 -6.55 -32.05 -15.65
CA ALA A 200 -5.56 -31.22 -16.32
C ALA A 200 -6.09 -29.80 -16.49
N LEU A 201 -5.32 -28.82 -16.00
CA LEU A 201 -5.59 -27.40 -16.13
C LEU A 201 -4.49 -26.75 -16.97
N THR A 202 -4.91 -25.80 -17.81
CA THR A 202 -3.97 -24.86 -18.43
C THR A 202 -3.41 -23.90 -17.37
N LEU A 203 -2.27 -23.26 -17.67
CA LEU A 203 -1.69 -22.25 -16.78
C LEU A 203 -2.66 -21.10 -16.49
N GLN A 204 -3.44 -20.69 -17.49
CA GLN A 204 -4.42 -19.61 -17.35
C GLN A 204 -5.59 -20.01 -16.44
N GLU A 205 -6.14 -21.23 -16.60
CA GLU A 205 -7.22 -21.74 -15.75
C GLU A 205 -6.75 -21.97 -14.31
N PHE A 206 -5.53 -22.48 -14.12
CA PHE A 206 -4.95 -22.62 -12.79
C PHE A 206 -4.83 -21.26 -12.11
N ARG A 207 -4.29 -20.26 -12.83
CA ARG A 207 -4.15 -18.90 -12.32
C ARG A 207 -5.51 -18.29 -11.98
N SER A 208 -6.52 -18.44 -12.85
CA SER A 208 -7.85 -17.88 -12.58
C SER A 208 -8.45 -18.48 -11.30
N GLN A 209 -8.35 -19.79 -11.09
CA GLN A 209 -8.86 -20.44 -9.87
C GLN A 209 -8.11 -20.00 -8.61
N VAL A 210 -6.77 -19.92 -8.65
CA VAL A 210 -5.97 -19.43 -7.53
C VAL A 210 -6.33 -17.98 -7.19
N TRP A 211 -6.50 -17.15 -8.21
CA TRP A 211 -6.81 -15.73 -8.02
C TRP A 211 -8.24 -15.52 -7.55
N GLU A 212 -9.19 -16.30 -8.06
CA GLU A 212 -10.58 -16.30 -7.60
C GLU A 212 -10.67 -16.67 -6.11
N ALA A 213 -9.93 -17.69 -5.66
CA ALA A 213 -9.84 -18.06 -4.25
C ALA A 213 -9.29 -16.92 -3.37
N GLY A 214 -8.38 -16.10 -3.91
CA GLY A 214 -7.87 -14.91 -3.23
C GLY A 214 -8.71 -13.63 -3.38
N GLY A 215 -9.85 -13.68 -4.07
CA GLY A 215 -10.68 -12.52 -4.36
C GLY A 215 -10.14 -11.60 -5.47
N TYR A 216 -9.18 -12.08 -6.27
CA TYR A 216 -8.55 -11.38 -7.40
C TYR A 216 -9.11 -11.79 -8.77
N GLY A 217 -10.24 -12.53 -8.84
CA GLY A 217 -10.77 -13.09 -10.10
C GLY A 217 -10.93 -12.05 -11.23
N SER A 218 -11.40 -10.85 -10.90
CA SER A 218 -11.55 -9.74 -11.88
C SER A 218 -10.24 -9.20 -12.46
N LEU A 219 -9.09 -9.56 -11.88
CA LEU A 219 -7.75 -9.26 -12.41
C LEU A 219 -7.23 -10.38 -13.30
N ALA A 220 -7.68 -11.63 -13.09
CA ALA A 220 -7.27 -12.78 -13.90
C ALA A 220 -7.88 -12.72 -15.32
N GLU A 221 -9.12 -12.24 -15.42
CA GLU A 221 -9.87 -12.11 -16.67
C GLU A 221 -9.36 -10.97 -17.56
N ARG A 222 -8.85 -9.90 -16.97
CA ARG A 222 -8.49 -8.68 -17.70
C ARG A 222 -7.27 -8.81 -18.61
N GLY A 223 -6.55 -9.94 -18.58
CA GLY A 223 -5.46 -10.23 -19.52
C GLY A 223 -4.30 -9.23 -19.53
N THR A 224 -4.31 -8.21 -18.68
CA THR A 224 -3.32 -7.13 -18.67
C THR A 224 -2.04 -7.61 -18.01
N PHE A 225 -1.08 -8.01 -18.84
CA PHE A 225 0.35 -7.92 -18.61
C PHE A 225 1.03 -7.52 -19.93
#